data_AF-A0A553Z2B5-F1
#
_entry.id   AF-A0A553Z2B5-F1
#
_cell.length_a   1.000
_cell.length_b   1.000
_cell.length_c   1.000
_cell.angle_alpha   90.00
_cell.angle_beta   90.00
_cell.angle_gamma   90.00
#
_symmetry.space_group_name_H-M   'P 1'
#
loop_
_entity.id
_entity.type
_entity.pdbx_description
1 polymer ?
#
loop_
_entity_poly.entity_id
_entity_poly.type
_entity_poly.pdbx_seq_one_letter_code
_entity_poly.pdbx_strand_id
1 'polypeptide(L)'
;MEADTRWMRQCADDIDSTGGAVGKLLGNADGAVSALKGAAPGWTFTDSVDELSSRWEALNKLVRDELSDAAENMRFNASDIDGNENFLTETWHNIFG
;
A
#
# COMPACT_ATOMS: atom_id res chain seq x y z
N MET A 1 22.74 5.21 -13.07
CA MET A 1 22.45 4.99 -11.64
C MET A 1 21.38 3.91 -11.50
N GLU A 2 21.62 2.74 -12.11
CA GLU A 2 20.72 1.57 -12.07
C GLU A 2 20.49 1.02 -10.64
N ALA A 3 21.46 1.23 -9.75
CA ALA A 3 21.35 0.84 -8.35
C ALA A 3 20.24 1.61 -7.61
N ASP A 4 20.01 2.87 -7.97
CA ASP A 4 19.01 3.73 -7.30
C ASP A 4 17.59 3.42 -7.77
N THR A 5 17.40 3.15 -9.07
CA THR A 5 16.08 2.79 -9.60
C THR A 5 15.66 1.37 -9.21
N ARG A 6 16.61 0.44 -9.04
CA ARG A 6 16.34 -0.88 -8.44
C ARG A 6 15.89 -0.76 -6.98
N TRP A 7 16.54 0.08 -6.18
CA TRP A 7 16.14 0.33 -4.80
C TRP A 7 14.73 0.94 -4.71
N MET A 8 14.41 1.93 -5.55
CA MET A 8 13.07 2.55 -5.57
C MET A 8 11.96 1.53 -5.89
N ARG A 9 12.21 0.62 -6.85
CA ARG A 9 11.26 -0.46 -7.16
C ARG A 9 11.08 -1.43 -6.00
N GLN A 10 12.17 -1.81 -5.33
CA GLN A 10 12.07 -2.63 -4.12
C GLN A 10 11.26 -1.94 -3.02
N CYS A 11 11.46 -0.63 -2.81
CA CYS A 11 10.65 0.13 -1.87
C CYS A 11 9.16 0.13 -2.24
N ALA A 12 8.81 0.26 -3.52
CA ALA A 12 7.42 0.16 -3.97
C ALA A 12 6.82 -1.23 -3.65
N ASP A 13 7.57 -2.30 -3.84
CA ASP A 13 7.12 -3.66 -3.54
C ASP A 13 6.96 -3.90 -2.03
N ASP A 14 7.86 -3.34 -1.21
CA ASP A 14 7.76 -3.39 0.25
C ASP A 14 6.54 -2.61 0.77
N ILE A 15 6.23 -1.48 0.14
CA ILE A 15 5.03 -0.68 0.43
C ILE A 15 3.76 -1.47 0.09
N ASP A 16 3.69 -2.09 -1.08
CA ASP A 16 2.56 -2.95 -1.46
C ASP A 16 2.36 -4.11 -0.49
N SER A 17 3.46 -4.76 -0.08
CA SER A 17 3.43 -5.83 0.92
C SER A 17 2.85 -5.34 2.24
N THR A 18 3.23 -4.13 2.67
CA THR A 18 2.70 -3.48 3.87
C THR A 18 1.21 -3.16 3.72
N GLY A 19 0.79 -2.62 2.57
CA GLY A 19 -0.63 -2.36 2.28
C GLY A 19 -1.47 -3.64 2.31
N GLY A 20 -0.92 -4.74 1.79
CA GLY A 20 -1.52 -6.07 1.89
C GLY A 20 -1.64 -6.57 3.32
N ALA A 21 -0.61 -6.37 4.15
CA ALA A 21 -0.63 -6.73 5.56
C ALA A 21 -1.69 -5.93 6.35
N VAL A 22 -1.80 -4.62 6.09
CA VAL A 22 -2.85 -3.76 6.66
C VAL A 22 -4.24 -4.27 6.26
N GLY A 23 -4.46 -4.60 5.00
CA GLY A 23 -5.75 -5.12 4.53
C GLY A 23 -6.19 -6.41 5.23
N LYS A 24 -5.24 -7.31 5.55
CA LYS A 24 -5.53 -8.55 6.28
C LYS A 24 -6.07 -8.33 7.70
N LEU A 25 -5.81 -7.16 8.31
CA LEU A 25 -6.33 -6.82 9.63
C LEU A 25 -7.86 -6.68 9.65
N LEU A 26 -8.50 -6.41 8.50
CA LEU A 26 -9.96 -6.38 8.39
C LEU A 26 -10.57 -7.74 8.70
N GLY A 27 -10.07 -8.80 8.06
CA GLY A 27 -10.59 -10.15 8.28
C GLY A 27 -10.45 -10.62 9.74
N ASN A 28 -9.36 -10.24 10.42
CA ASN A 28 -9.18 -10.52 11.84
C ASN A 28 -10.21 -9.78 12.71
N ALA A 29 -10.49 -8.51 12.38
CA ALA A 29 -11.49 -7.70 13.06
C ALA A 29 -12.90 -8.26 12.86
N ASP A 30 -13.28 -8.58 11.61
CA ASP A 30 -14.59 -9.14 11.26
C ASP A 30 -14.86 -10.46 11.99
N GLY A 31 -13.84 -11.31 12.09
CA GLY A 31 -13.91 -12.57 12.83
C GLY A 31 -14.14 -12.34 14.32
N ALA A 32 -13.45 -11.37 14.92
CA ALA A 32 -13.62 -11.02 16.34
C ALA A 32 -15.00 -10.43 16.63
N VAL A 33 -15.50 -9.52 15.76
CA VAL A 33 -16.83 -8.94 15.87
C VAL A 33 -17.91 -10.03 15.78
N SER A 34 -17.79 -10.93 14.80
CA SER A 34 -18.72 -12.05 14.62
C SER A 34 -18.74 -12.99 15.84
N ALA A 35 -17.56 -13.32 16.39
CA ALA A 35 -17.47 -14.14 17.59
C ALA A 35 -18.10 -13.46 18.82
N LEU A 36 -17.87 -12.16 18.98
CA LEU A 36 -18.44 -11.37 20.08
C LEU A 36 -19.97 -11.30 20.00
N LYS A 37 -20.52 -11.02 18.82
CA LYS A 37 -21.97 -10.99 18.57
C LYS A 37 -22.63 -12.33 18.86
N GLY A 38 -21.96 -13.43 18.51
CA GLY A 38 -22.43 -14.78 18.83
C GLY A 38 -22.44 -15.09 20.34
N ALA A 39 -21.47 -14.56 21.09
CA ALA A 39 -21.34 -14.82 22.54
C ALA A 39 -22.25 -13.94 23.41
N ALA A 40 -22.65 -12.77 22.94
CA ALA A 40 -23.44 -11.79 23.71
C ALA A 40 -24.76 -11.38 23.00
N PRO A 41 -25.65 -12.33 22.68
CA PRO A 41 -26.91 -12.00 22.02
C PRO A 41 -27.78 -11.10 22.90
N GLY A 42 -28.25 -9.98 22.34
CA GLY A 42 -29.14 -9.02 23.01
C GLY A 42 -28.45 -7.93 23.83
N TRP A 43 -27.12 -7.85 23.82
CA TRP A 43 -26.39 -6.76 24.49
C TRP A 43 -26.29 -5.53 23.59
N THR A 44 -26.81 -4.38 24.03
CA THR A 44 -26.78 -3.12 23.26
C THR A 44 -25.36 -2.58 23.01
N PHE A 45 -24.35 -3.03 23.77
CA PHE A 45 -22.95 -2.70 23.52
C PHE A 45 -22.47 -3.16 22.14
N THR A 46 -23.07 -4.20 21.54
CA THR A 46 -22.68 -4.69 20.21
C THR A 46 -22.87 -3.64 19.10
N ASP A 47 -23.77 -2.68 19.29
CA ASP A 47 -23.99 -1.60 18.31
C ASP A 47 -22.81 -0.64 18.25
N SER A 48 -22.15 -0.40 19.40
CA SER A 48 -20.91 0.41 19.44
C SER A 48 -19.73 -0.27 18.75
N VAL A 49 -19.76 -1.62 18.68
CA VAL A 49 -18.76 -2.42 17.97
C VAL A 49 -18.95 -2.30 16.46
N ASP A 50 -20.18 -2.14 15.97
CA ASP A 50 -20.45 -1.93 14.54
C ASP A 50 -19.97 -0.57 14.05
N GLU A 51 -20.18 0.48 14.85
CA GLU A 51 -19.64 1.81 14.56
C GLU A 51 -18.10 1.78 14.54
N LEU A 52 -17.49 1.09 15.51
CA LEU A 52 -16.04 0.93 15.55
C LEU A 52 -15.52 0.13 14.34
N SER A 53 -16.22 -0.93 13.92
CA SER A 53 -15.90 -1.72 12.72
C SER A 53 -15.91 -0.84 11.47
N SER A 54 -16.96 -0.05 11.31
CA SER A 54 -17.12 0.86 10.16
C SER A 54 -16.00 1.90 10.11
N ARG A 55 -15.62 2.47 11.26
CA ARG A 55 -14.50 3.43 11.36
C ARG A 55 -13.16 2.76 11.08
N TRP A 56 -12.98 1.52 11.53
CA TRP A 56 -11.78 0.74 11.25
C TRP A 56 -11.65 0.42 9.77
N GLU A 57 -12.73 -0.01 9.11
CA GLU A 57 -12.77 -0.23 7.66
C GLU A 57 -12.39 1.02 6.87
N ALA A 58 -12.94 2.18 7.25
CA ALA A 58 -12.63 3.45 6.60
C ALA A 58 -11.15 3.85 6.78
N LEU A 59 -10.61 3.72 7.99
CA LEU A 59 -9.20 4.01 8.25
C LEU A 59 -8.27 3.04 7.52
N ASN A 60 -8.60 1.75 7.52
CA ASN A 60 -7.84 0.73 6.82
C ASN A 60 -7.76 1.04 5.31
N LYS A 61 -8.90 1.40 4.73
CA LYS A 61 -8.96 1.83 3.32
C LYS A 61 -8.07 3.05 3.09
N LEU A 62 -8.22 4.11 3.88
CA LEU A 62 -7.42 5.32 3.75
C LEU A 62 -5.92 5.03 3.77
N VAL A 63 -5.46 4.22 4.73
CA VAL A 63 -4.04 3.84 4.82
C VAL A 63 -3.59 3.04 3.60
N ARG A 64 -4.42 2.13 3.09
CA ARG A 64 -4.09 1.33 1.91
C ARG A 64 -4.04 2.17 0.64
N ASP A 65 -4.95 3.12 0.49
CA ASP A 65 -4.98 4.04 -0.65
C ASP A 65 -3.69 4.89 -0.65
N GLU A 66 -3.31 5.46 0.50
CA GLU A 66 -2.07 6.24 0.62
C GLU A 66 -0.80 5.41 0.35
N LEU A 67 -0.76 4.15 0.82
CA LEU A 67 0.35 3.24 0.51
C LEU A 67 0.40 2.92 -0.99
N SER A 68 -0.74 2.71 -1.64
CA SER A 68 -0.81 2.49 -3.08
C SER A 68 -0.26 3.69 -3.85
N ASP A 69 -0.70 4.90 -3.49
CA ASP A 69 -0.22 6.14 -4.11
C ASP A 69 1.30 6.33 -3.90
N ALA A 70 1.81 6.01 -2.70
CA ALA A 70 3.24 6.05 -2.43
C ALA A 70 4.04 5.05 -3.29
N ALA A 71 3.55 3.82 -3.46
CA ALA A 71 4.19 2.81 -4.30
C ALA A 71 4.19 3.22 -5.79
N GLU A 72 3.07 3.76 -6.28
CA GLU A 72 2.96 4.29 -7.64
C GLU A 72 3.94 5.44 -7.89
N ASN A 73 4.05 6.39 -6.95
CA ASN A 73 5.01 7.49 -7.05
C ASN A 73 6.46 7.00 -7.09
N MET A 74 6.80 5.97 -6.30
CA MET A 74 8.14 5.38 -6.34
C MET A 74 8.45 4.71 -7.69
N ARG A 75 7.48 3.99 -8.26
CA ARG A 75 7.61 3.37 -9.60
C ARG A 75 7.73 4.41 -10.70
N PHE A 76 6.94 5.48 -10.61
CA PHE A 76 7.00 6.59 -11.55
C PHE A 76 8.39 7.25 -11.54
N ASN A 77 8.90 7.60 -10.35
CA ASN A 77 10.22 8.20 -10.22
C ASN A 77 11.34 7.28 -10.73
N ALA A 78 11.28 5.98 -10.42
CA ALA A 78 12.24 5.01 -10.92
C ALA A 78 12.25 4.94 -12.46
N SER A 79 11.06 5.01 -13.07
CA SER A 79 10.91 4.94 -14.53
C SER A 79 11.39 6.22 -15.21
N ASP A 80 11.17 7.39 -14.61
CA ASP A 80 11.65 8.68 -15.11
C ASP A 80 13.18 8.77 -15.09
N ILE A 81 13.81 8.30 -14.02
CA ILE A 81 15.28 8.22 -13.91
C ILE A 81 15.86 7.29 -14.98
N ASP A 82 15.33 6.06 -15.11
CA ASP A 82 15.80 5.12 -16.14
C ASP A 82 15.65 5.69 -17.56
N GLY A 83 14.53 6.38 -17.84
CA GLY A 83 14.27 7.03 -19.13
C GLY A 83 15.29 8.13 -19.44
N ASN A 84 15.59 8.99 -18.46
CA ASN A 84 16.60 10.04 -18.61
C ASN A 84 18.01 9.45 -18.82
N GLU A 85 18.37 8.39 -18.11
CA GLU A 85 19.67 7.72 -18.28
C GLU A 85 19.84 7.08 -19.65
N ASN A 86 18.80 6.42 -20.16
CA ASN A 86 18.81 5.84 -21.49
C ASN A 86 18.98 6.93 -22.57
N PHE A 87 18.22 8.02 -22.47
CA PHE A 87 18.33 9.15 -23.40
C PHE A 87 19.74 9.76 -23.41
N LEU A 88 20.33 9.99 -22.23
CA LEU A 88 21.68 10.52 -22.13
C LEU A 88 22.72 9.56 -22.70
N THR A 89 22.59 8.26 -22.44
CA THR A 89 23.50 7.24 -22.95
C THR A 89 23.44 7.13 -24.48
N GLU A 90 22.24 7.09 -25.05
CA GLU A 90 22.03 7.08 -26.51
C GLU A 90 22.58 8.35 -27.17
N THR A 91 22.32 9.52 -26.57
CA THR A 91 22.83 10.80 -27.07
C THR A 91 24.36 10.85 -27.03
N TRP A 92 24.98 10.39 -25.94
CA TRP A 92 26.44 10.30 -25.83
C TRP A 92 27.05 9.38 -26.87
N HIS A 93 26.47 8.19 -27.05
CA HIS A 93 26.90 7.24 -28.09
C HIS A 93 26.79 7.84 -29.49
N ASN A 94 25.74 8.61 -29.78
CA ASN A 94 25.56 9.23 -31.10
C ASN A 94 26.52 10.41 -31.37
N ILE A 95 26.99 11.12 -30.34
CA ILE A 95 27.88 12.28 -30.51
C ILE A 95 29.36 11.85 -30.52
N PHE A 96 29.74 10.84 -29.74
CA PHE A 96 31.13 10.50 -29.48
C PHE A 96 31.51 9.04 -29.77
N GLY A 97 30.55 8.21 -30.20
CA GLY A 97 30.78 6.87 -30.74
C GLY A 97 30.88 6.87 -32.26
#